data_AF-A0A929E640-F1
#
_entry.id   AF-A0A929E640-F1
#
_cell.length_a   1.000
_cell.length_b   1.000
_cell.length_c   1.000
_cell.angle_alpha   90.00
_cell.angle_beta   90.00
_cell.angle_gamma   90.00
#
_symmetry.space_group_name_H-M   'P 1'
#
loop_
_entity.id
_entity.type
_entity.pdbx_description
1 polymer ?
#
loop_
_entity_poly.entity_id
_entity_poly.type
_entity_poly.pdbx_seq_one_letter_code
_entity_poly.pdbx_strand_id
1 'polypeptide(L)'
;FFRNQEHLKDLRIFPTLAKALKGSDAVVLAVRHQEYLQLNPDDIVTMGGEPLAVVDCFGILDDRRIERFFELGCEVKGLGRGHIQRIKERVRKA
;
A
#
# COMPACT_ATOMS: atom_id res chain seq x y z
N PHE A 1 -10.26 -22.27 -17.04
CA PHE A 1 -11.26 -21.70 -16.11
C PHE A 1 -10.62 -21.47 -14.76
N PHE A 2 -10.75 -20.27 -14.19
CA PHE A 2 -10.21 -19.96 -12.85
C PHE A 2 -11.00 -20.74 -11.77
N ARG A 3 -10.29 -21.38 -10.84
CA ARG A 3 -10.88 -22.04 -9.65
C ARG A 3 -10.98 -21.01 -8.50
N ASN A 4 -11.83 -21.23 -7.50
CA ASN A 4 -12.01 -20.37 -6.31
C ASN A 4 -12.62 -18.97 -6.57
N GLN A 5 -13.57 -18.86 -7.51
CA GLN A 5 -14.24 -17.59 -7.83
C GLN A 5 -15.46 -17.28 -6.95
N GLU A 6 -15.88 -18.17 -6.04
CA GLU A 6 -17.11 -17.97 -5.25
C GLU A 6 -17.08 -16.68 -4.43
N HIS A 7 -15.91 -16.32 -3.89
CA HIS A 7 -15.70 -15.09 -3.12
C HIS A 7 -15.69 -13.80 -3.97
N LEU A 8 -15.67 -13.89 -5.31
CA LEU A 8 -15.78 -12.69 -6.15
C LEU A 8 -17.15 -12.01 -6.02
N LYS A 9 -18.17 -12.72 -5.51
CA LYS A 9 -19.49 -12.14 -5.22
C LYS A 9 -19.43 -11.05 -4.14
N ASP A 10 -18.45 -11.11 -3.26
CA ASP A 10 -18.23 -10.15 -2.18
C ASP A 10 -17.38 -8.96 -2.63
N LEU A 11 -16.82 -9.01 -3.84
CA LEU A 11 -16.06 -7.91 -4.42
C LEU A 11 -16.92 -6.65 -4.50
N ARG A 12 -16.41 -5.56 -3.92
CA ARG A 12 -17.00 -4.23 -4.02
C ARG A 12 -16.09 -3.34 -4.84
N ILE A 13 -16.66 -2.74 -5.88
CA ILE A 13 -15.98 -1.72 -6.69
C ILE A 13 -16.35 -0.35 -6.11
N PHE A 14 -15.33 0.45 -5.81
CA PHE A 14 -15.51 1.79 -5.28
C PHE A 14 -15.11 2.83 -6.33
N PRO A 15 -15.85 3.95 -6.44
CA PRO A 15 -15.56 4.99 -7.43
C PRO A 15 -14.37 5.88 -7.04
N THR A 16 -13.86 5.76 -5.82
CA THR A 16 -12.82 6.63 -5.27
C THR A 16 -11.91 5.84 -4.34
N LEU A 17 -10.61 6.16 -4.34
CA LEU A 17 -9.63 5.53 -3.47
C LEU A 17 -9.96 5.70 -1.98
N ALA A 18 -10.42 6.89 -1.56
CA ALA A 18 -10.80 7.14 -0.16
C ALA A 18 -11.86 6.17 0.36
N LYS A 19 -12.91 5.90 -0.43
CA LYS A 19 -13.95 4.92 -0.07
C LYS A 19 -13.41 3.49 -0.04
N ALA A 20 -12.47 3.15 -0.92
CA ALA A 20 -11.86 1.82 -0.97
C ALA A 20 -10.93 1.59 0.23
N LEU A 21 -10.22 2.62 0.70
CA LEU A 21 -9.24 2.51 1.78
C LEU A 21 -9.84 2.58 3.17
N LYS A 22 -10.95 3.30 3.36
CA LYS A 22 -11.53 3.56 4.69
C LYS A 22 -11.74 2.27 5.49
N GLY A 23 -11.04 2.15 6.63
CA GLY A 23 -11.11 1.00 7.52
C GLY A 23 -10.46 -0.28 6.97
N SER A 24 -9.57 -0.17 5.99
CA SER A 24 -8.85 -1.32 5.43
C SER A 24 -7.55 -1.57 6.18
N ASP A 25 -7.27 -2.83 6.50
CA ASP A 25 -6.01 -3.23 7.12
C ASP A 25 -4.81 -3.16 6.15
N ALA A 26 -5.08 -3.25 4.84
CA ALA A 26 -4.04 -3.34 3.81
C ALA A 26 -4.47 -2.73 2.47
N VAL A 27 -3.48 -2.25 1.72
CA VAL A 27 -3.61 -1.84 0.31
C VAL A 27 -2.61 -2.58 -0.56
N VAL A 28 -3.07 -3.06 -1.72
CA VAL A 28 -2.21 -3.68 -2.74
C VAL A 28 -2.24 -2.85 -4.01
N LEU A 29 -1.09 -2.26 -4.36
CA LEU A 29 -0.87 -1.60 -5.63
C LEU A 29 -0.55 -2.65 -6.70
N ALA A 30 -1.62 -3.26 -7.23
CA ALA A 30 -1.55 -4.39 -8.15
C ALA A 30 -1.35 -4.02 -9.63
N VAL A 31 -1.20 -2.73 -9.94
CA VAL A 31 -1.03 -2.18 -11.30
C VAL A 31 -0.34 -0.83 -11.23
N ARG A 32 0.35 -0.42 -12.30
CA ARG A 32 1.11 0.84 -12.40
C ARG A 32 0.32 1.97 -13.07
N HIS A 33 -0.81 2.36 -12.51
CA HIS A 33 -1.58 3.51 -13.01
C HIS A 33 -0.88 4.85 -12.73
N GLN A 34 -1.08 5.83 -13.59
CA GLN A 34 -0.44 7.15 -13.48
C GLN A 34 -0.83 7.85 -12.18
N GLU A 35 -2.08 7.71 -11.77
CA GLU A 35 -2.64 8.24 -10.52
C GLU A 35 -1.90 7.68 -9.30
N TYR A 36 -1.45 6.42 -9.36
CA TYR A 36 -0.75 5.78 -8.24
C TYR A 36 0.68 6.28 -8.07
N LEU A 37 1.31 6.76 -9.15
CA LEU A 37 2.67 7.33 -9.12
C LEU A 37 2.74 8.61 -8.28
N GLN A 38 1.61 9.29 -8.10
CA GLN A 38 1.52 10.56 -7.37
C GLN A 38 0.93 10.38 -5.96
N LEU A 39 0.67 9.15 -5.51
CA LEU A 39 0.15 8.91 -4.17
C LEU A 39 1.14 9.38 -3.11
N ASN A 40 0.63 10.18 -2.19
CA ASN A 40 1.32 10.61 -1.00
C ASN A 40 1.00 9.64 0.15
N PRO A 41 2.02 9.09 0.85
CA PRO A 41 1.83 8.23 2.01
C PRO A 41 0.88 8.79 3.09
N ASP A 42 0.98 10.08 3.41
CA ASP A 42 0.14 10.74 4.42
C ASP A 42 -1.34 10.71 4.03
N ASP A 43 -1.65 10.93 2.75
CA ASP A 43 -3.02 10.88 2.23
C ASP A 43 -3.57 9.45 2.27
N ILE A 44 -2.75 8.45 1.97
CA ILE A 44 -3.14 7.02 2.03
C ILE A 44 -3.51 6.62 3.47
N VAL A 45 -2.69 6.98 4.45
CA VAL A 45 -2.97 6.68 5.87
C VAL A 45 -4.20 7.45 6.35
N THR A 46 -4.35 8.72 5.95
CA THR A 46 -5.52 9.52 6.27
C THR A 46 -6.80 8.93 5.69
N MET A 47 -6.77 8.46 4.44
CA MET A 47 -7.90 7.79 3.79
C MET A 47 -8.23 6.44 4.45
N GLY A 48 -7.22 5.69 4.89
CA GLY A 48 -7.39 4.43 5.62
C GLY A 48 -7.97 4.62 7.03
N GLY A 49 -7.56 5.70 7.71
CA GLY A 49 -7.95 6.05 9.08
C GLY A 49 -6.94 5.62 10.14
N GLU A 50 -6.10 4.63 9.83
CA GLU A 50 -5.03 4.11 10.68
C GLU A 50 -3.87 3.58 9.82
N PRO A 51 -2.69 3.30 10.41
CA PRO A 51 -1.58 2.70 9.67
C PRO A 51 -1.95 1.34 9.08
N LEU A 52 -1.51 1.08 7.85
CA LEU A 52 -1.91 -0.10 7.07
C LEU A 52 -0.71 -0.85 6.49
N ALA A 53 -0.94 -2.10 6.07
CA ALA A 53 0.03 -2.84 5.27
C ALA A 53 -0.03 -2.41 3.80
N VAL A 54 1.07 -1.89 3.27
CA VAL A 54 1.20 -1.41 1.89
C VAL A 54 2.01 -2.40 1.07
N VAL A 55 1.41 -2.96 0.02
CA VAL A 55 2.08 -3.92 -0.88
C VAL A 55 2.23 -3.31 -2.27
N ASP A 56 3.46 -3.16 -2.73
CA ASP A 56 3.79 -2.65 -4.05
C ASP A 56 4.28 -3.77 -4.97
N CYS A 57 3.41 -4.16 -5.91
CA CYS A 57 3.72 -5.22 -6.87
C CYS A 57 4.47 -4.72 -8.12
N PHE A 58 4.58 -3.39 -8.32
CA PHE A 58 5.05 -2.79 -9.57
C PHE A 58 6.20 -1.78 -9.41
N GLY A 59 6.74 -1.63 -8.19
CA GLY A 59 7.85 -0.72 -7.93
C GLY A 59 7.47 0.76 -8.10
N ILE A 60 6.23 1.10 -7.71
CA ILE A 60 5.68 2.45 -7.72
C ILE A 60 6.28 3.30 -6.58
N LEU A 61 6.57 2.67 -5.44
CA LEU A 61 7.06 3.36 -4.25
C LEU A 61 8.59 3.48 -4.30
N ASP A 62 9.05 4.72 -4.40
CA ASP A 62 10.45 5.06 -4.18
C ASP A 62 10.81 5.01 -2.69
N ASP A 63 12.11 5.05 -2.41
CA ASP A 63 12.65 4.87 -1.07
C ASP A 63 12.15 5.96 -0.09
N ARG A 64 11.88 7.17 -0.57
CA ARG A 64 11.34 8.27 0.27
C ARG A 64 9.91 7.98 0.68
N ARG A 65 9.06 7.51 -0.24
CA ARG A 65 7.69 7.11 0.08
C ARG A 65 7.68 5.91 1.03
N ILE A 66 8.56 4.93 0.81
CA ILE A 66 8.70 3.75 1.68
C ILE A 66 9.10 4.17 3.10
N GLU A 67 10.09 5.04 3.23
CA GLU A 67 10.54 5.60 4.50
C GLU A 67 9.41 6.33 5.23
N ARG A 68 8.68 7.20 4.51
CA ARG A 68 7.54 7.92 5.08
C ARG A 68 6.43 7.00 5.58
N PHE A 69 6.10 5.93 4.86
CA PHE A 69 5.15 4.94 5.34
C PHE A 69 5.59 4.29 6.66
N PHE A 70 6.88 3.98 6.82
CA PHE A 70 7.39 3.44 8.09
C PHE A 70 7.31 4.46 9.23
N GLU A 71 7.60 5.74 8.97
CA GLU A 71 7.42 6.82 9.96
C GLU A 71 5.97 6.97 10.41
N LEU A 72 5.02 6.75 9.50
CA LEU A 72 3.58 6.75 9.78
C LEU A 72 3.09 5.47 10.48
N GLY A 73 3.99 4.52 10.78
CA GLY A 73 3.66 3.27 11.47
C GLY A 73 3.15 2.16 10.55
N CYS A 74 3.14 2.36 9.22
CA CYS A 74 2.73 1.35 8.26
C CYS A 74 3.79 0.24 8.11
N GLU A 75 3.37 -0.88 7.54
CA GLU A 75 4.28 -1.91 7.04
C GLU A 75 4.34 -1.85 5.51
N VAL A 76 5.53 -1.93 4.91
CA VAL A 76 5.67 -1.93 3.46
C VAL A 76 6.30 -3.23 2.96
N LYS A 77 5.73 -3.83 1.92
CA LYS A 77 6.30 -4.96 1.18
C LYS A 77 6.33 -4.64 -0.31
N GLY A 78 7.31 -5.19 -1.03
CA GLY A 78 7.40 -5.02 -2.48
C GLY A 78 8.11 -6.16 -3.18
N LEU A 79 7.66 -6.49 -4.40
CA LEU A 79 8.22 -7.60 -5.17
C LEU A 79 9.65 -7.29 -5.62
N GLY A 80 10.61 -8.15 -5.26
CA GLY A 80 12.03 -7.95 -5.59
C GLY A 80 12.71 -6.79 -4.85
N ARG A 81 12.07 -6.22 -3.83
CA ARG A 81 12.54 -5.03 -3.10
C ARG A 81 13.17 -5.37 -1.74
N GLY A 82 14.16 -6.26 -1.71
CA GLY A 82 14.80 -6.73 -0.46
C GLY A 82 15.45 -5.62 0.39
N HIS A 83 15.76 -4.46 -0.20
CA HIS A 83 16.31 -3.30 0.51
C HIS A 83 15.28 -2.60 1.42
N ILE A 84 13.98 -2.84 1.26
CA ILE A 84 12.92 -2.26 2.11
C ILE A 84 13.22 -2.51 3.60
N GLN A 85 13.71 -3.70 3.94
CA GLN A 85 14.05 -4.06 5.32
C GLN A 85 15.15 -3.14 5.90
N ARG A 86 16.14 -2.74 5.10
CA ARG A 86 17.19 -1.80 5.53
C ARG A 86 16.63 -0.40 5.79
N ILE A 87 15.67 0.05 4.98
CA ILE A 87 14.99 1.34 5.20
C ILE A 87 14.20 1.28 6.52
N LYS A 88 13.43 0.21 6.73
CA LYS A 88 12.67 -0.01 7.97
C LYS A 88 13.55 0.04 9.22
N GLU A 89 14.69 -0.65 9.18
CA GLU A 89 15.66 -0.66 10.28
C GLU A 89 16.29 0.70 10.53
N ARG A 90 16.51 1.50 9.47
CA ARG A 90 16.99 2.89 9.61
C ARG A 90 15.97 3.76 10.33
N VAL A 91 14.70 3.71 9.91
CA VAL A 91 13.61 4.50 10.54
C VAL A 91 13.44 4.15 12.01
N ARG A 92 13.51 2.86 12.37
CA ARG A 92 13.37 2.40 13.77
C ARG A 92 14.52 2.81 14.70
N LYS A 93 15.67 3.19 14.15
CA LYS A 93 16.86 3.60 14.91
C LYS A 93 16.96 5.10 15.08
N ALA A 94 16.17 5.87 14.33
CA ALA A 94 16.07 7.33 14.44
C ALA A 94 15.13 7.70 15.58
#